data_AF-A0A968APS5-F1
#
_entry.id   AF-A0A968APS5-F1
#
_cell.length_a   1.000
_cell.length_b   1.000
_cell.length_c   1.000
_cell.angle_alpha   90.00
_cell.angle_beta   90.00
_cell.angle_gamma   90.00
#
_symmetry.space_group_name_H-M   'P 1'
#
loop_
_entity.id
_entity.type
_entity.pdbx_description
1 polymer ?
#
loop_
_entity_poly.entity_id
_entity_poly.type
_entity_poly.pdbx_seq_one_letter_code
_entity_poly.pdbx_strand_id
1 'polypeptide(L)' 'KEHLENSFTIPVFVDNDANAMAYGEFLFGAGKDYDNVICITLGTGIGGGIIIDKKLIRGSKYAGAELGHMSICHNGK' A
#
# COMPACT_ATOMS: atom_id res chain seq x y z
N LYS A 1 11.29 0.76 -13.36
CA LYS A 1 11.24 -0.70 -13.54
C LYS A 1 12.23 -1.16 -14.60
N GLU A 2 12.00 -0.85 -15.88
CA GLU A 2 12.83 -1.30 -17.02
C GLU A 2 14.33 -1.04 -16.85
N HIS A 3 14.71 0.15 -16.37
CA HIS A 3 16.11 0.48 -16.10
C HIS A 3 16.78 -0.54 -15.15
N LEU A 4 16.10 -0.90 -14.05
CA LEU A 4 16.62 -1.86 -13.07
C LEU A 4 16.63 -3.29 -13.63
N GLU A 5 15.60 -3.68 -14.39
CA GLU A 5 15.56 -5.01 -15.03
C GLU A 5 16.72 -5.19 -16.01
N ASN A 6 17.04 -4.15 -16.80
CA ASN A 6 18.16 -4.18 -17.74
C ASN A 6 19.52 -4.23 -17.03
N SER A 7 19.67 -3.55 -15.88
CA SER A 7 20.92 -3.56 -15.12
C SER A 7 21.18 -4.89 -14.39
N PHE A 8 20.14 -5.54 -13.88
CA PHE A 8 20.29 -6.72 -13.02
C PHE A 8 19.88 -8.04 -13.69
N THR A 9 19.23 -7.99 -14.85
CA THR A 9 18.74 -9.17 -15.61
C THR A 9 17.87 -10.12 -14.75
N ILE A 10 17.09 -9.54 -13.84
CA ILE A 10 16.13 -10.24 -12.99
C ILE A 10 14.79 -9.50 -13.00
N PRO A 11 13.66 -10.18 -12.71
CA PRO A 11 12.36 -9.53 -12.59
C PRO A 11 12.37 -8.43 -11.53
N VAL A 12 11.79 -7.26 -11.84
CA VAL A 12 11.66 -6.14 -10.87
C VAL A 12 10.20 -5.76 -10.70
N PHE A 13 9.78 -5.59 -9.46
CA PHE A 13 8.46 -5.12 -9.07
C PHE A 13 8.62 -3.77 -8.35
N VAL A 14 7.75 -2.81 -8.68
CA VAL A 14 7.74 -1.48 -8.07
C VAL A 14 6.33 -1.20 -7.61
N ASP A 15 6.19 -0.70 -6.38
CA ASP A 15 4.92 -0.30 -5.79
C ASP A 15 5.13 0.96 -4.93
N ASN A 16 4.02 1.56 -4.51
CA ASN A 16 4.04 2.59 -3.48
C ASN A 16 4.53 2.00 -2.14
N ASP A 17 5.17 2.82 -1.31
CA ASP A 17 5.76 2.42 -0.03
C ASP A 17 4.73 1.91 0.99
N ALA A 18 3.56 2.56 1.09
CA ALA A 18 2.46 2.12 1.96
C ALA A 18 1.87 0.79 1.47
N ASN A 19 1.72 0.60 0.16
CA ASN A 19 1.33 -0.68 -0.43
C ASN A 19 2.34 -1.79 -0.13
N ALA A 20 3.64 -1.50 -0.29
CA ALA A 20 4.70 -2.46 -0.04
C ALA A 20 4.76 -2.86 1.45
N MET A 21 4.61 -1.89 2.35
CA MET A 21 4.52 -2.13 3.79
C MET A 21 3.29 -2.97 4.14
N ALA A 22 2.12 -2.63 3.63
CA ALA A 22 0.89 -3.39 3.87
C ALA A 22 1.02 -4.84 3.36
N TYR A 23 1.64 -5.04 2.21
CA TYR A 23 1.87 -6.36 1.65
C TYR A 23 2.89 -7.17 2.48
N GLY A 24 3.91 -6.50 3.04
CA GLY A 24 4.85 -7.12 3.99
C GLY A 24 4.15 -7.61 5.26
N GLU A 25 3.30 -6.77 5.87
CA GLU A 25 2.50 -7.13 7.04
C GLU A 25 1.49 -8.25 6.73
N PHE A 26 0.91 -8.24 5.54
CA PHE A 26 0.03 -9.31 5.06
C PHE A 26 0.77 -10.63 4.81
N LEU A 27 2.01 -10.63 4.34
CA LEU A 27 2.74 -11.87 4.07
C LEU A 27 3.40 -12.47 5.31
N PHE A 28 3.96 -11.61 6.17
CA PHE A 28 4.88 -12.05 7.21
C PHE A 28 4.57 -11.46 8.60
N GLY A 29 3.74 -10.42 8.67
CA GLY A 29 3.48 -9.68 9.89
C GLY A 29 2.11 -9.97 10.49
N ALA A 30 1.49 -8.92 11.03
CA ALA A 30 0.23 -9.02 11.79
C ALA A 30 -0.97 -9.38 10.91
N GLY A 31 -0.87 -9.18 9.59
CA GLY A 31 -1.95 -9.44 8.63
C GLY A 31 -2.01 -10.88 8.09
N LYS A 32 -1.01 -11.73 8.38
CA LYS A 32 -0.82 -13.03 7.70
C LYS A 32 -1.97 -14.04 7.82
N ASP A 33 -2.74 -13.97 8.90
CA ASP A 33 -3.82 -14.90 9.18
C ASP A 33 -5.20 -14.33 8.78
N TYR A 34 -5.22 -13.20 8.07
CA TYR A 34 -6.44 -12.49 7.68
C TYR A 34 -6.56 -12.34 6.17
N ASP A 35 -7.78 -12.57 5.66
CA ASP A 35 -8.08 -12.44 4.23
C ASP A 35 -8.22 -10.98 3.79
N ASN A 36 -8.60 -10.11 4.73
CA ASN A 36 -8.82 -8.69 4.53
C ASN A 36 -8.02 -7.90 5.55
N VAL A 37 -7.18 -6.97 5.09
CA VAL A 37 -6.26 -6.20 5.94
C VAL A 37 -6.27 -4.75 5.50
N ILE A 38 -6.35 -3.83 6.47
CA ILE A 38 -6.08 -2.41 6.24
C ILE A 38 -4.87 -2.05 7.09
N CYS A 39 -3.83 -1.55 6.43
CA CYS A 39 -2.67 -0.99 7.09
C CYS A 39 -2.73 0.53 6.99
N ILE A 40 -2.49 1.21 8.11
CA ILE A 40 -2.42 2.67 8.19
C ILE A 40 -1.02 3.03 8.68
N THR A 41 -0.33 3.89 7.94
CA THR A 41 0.91 4.50 8.42
C THR A 41 0.61 5.83 9.06
N LEU A 42 1.17 6.05 10.25
CA LEU A 42 1.08 7.31 10.97
C LEU A 42 2.51 7.83 11.15
N GLY A 43 2.83 8.93 10.46
CA GLY A 43 4.15 9.56 10.50
C GLY A 43 4.03 11.07 10.35
N THR A 44 4.84 11.65 9.47
CA THR A 44 4.68 13.07 9.06
C THR A 44 3.33 13.32 8.39
N GLY A 45 2.80 12.31 7.69
CA GLY A 45 1.44 12.28 7.14
C GLY A 45 0.74 10.95 7.44
N ILE A 46 -0.35 10.71 6.74
CA ILE A 46 -1.15 9.48 6.81
C ILE A 46 -1.09 8.79 5.45
N GLY A 47 -0.68 7.53 5.44
CA GLY A 47 -0.74 6.66 4.26
C GLY A 47 -1.49 5.37 4.57
N GLY A 48 -1.72 4.54 3.56
CA GLY A 48 -2.36 3.26 3.77
C GLY A 48 -2.20 2.28 2.63
N GLY A 49 -2.49 1.02 2.94
CA GLY A 49 -2.59 -0.07 1.99
C GLY A 49 -3.73 -0.99 2.37
N ILE A 50 -4.45 -1.51 1.37
CA ILE A 50 -5.65 -2.30 1.57
C ILE A 50 -5.48 -3.64 0.85
N ILE A 51 -5.72 -4.75 1.56
CA ILE A 51 -5.83 -6.10 1.03
C ILE A 51 -7.27 -6.54 1.19
N ILE A 52 -7.91 -6.99 0.10
CA ILE A 52 -9.26 -7.58 0.10
C ILE A 52 -9.19 -8.93 -0.61
N ASP A 53 -9.80 -9.96 -0.02
CA ASP A 53 -9.78 -11.33 -0.56
C ASP A 53 -8.36 -11.79 -0.94
N LYS A 54 -7.39 -11.53 -0.05
CA LYS A 54 -5.96 -11.83 -0.21
C LYS A 54 -5.28 -11.10 -1.38
N LYS A 55 -5.89 -10.03 -1.91
CA LYS A 55 -5.34 -9.24 -3.02
C LYS A 55 -5.10 -7.79 -2.61
N LEU A 56 -3.87 -7.32 -2.84
CA LEU A 56 -3.53 -5.91 -2.64
C LEU A 56 -4.28 -5.02 -3.64
N ILE A 57 -5.03 -4.07 -3.11
CA ILE A 57 -5.84 -3.11 -3.86
C ILE A 57 -5.00 -1.86 -4.15
N ARG A 58 -4.54 -1.75 -5.40
CA ARG A 58 -3.79 -0.55 -5.87
C ARG A 58 -4.69 0.57 -6.38
N GLY A 59 -5.96 0.24 -6.67
CA GLY A 59 -6.92 1.15 -7.29
C GLY A 59 -6.57 1.56 -8.72
N SER A 60 -7.42 2.42 -9.30
CA SER A 60 -7.17 2.99 -10.63
C SER A 60 -5.96 3.91 -10.57
N LYS A 61 -5.06 3.80 -11.57
CA LYS A 61 -3.83 4.60 -11.67
C LYS A 61 -2.95 4.57 -10.40
N TYR A 62 -2.99 3.47 -9.63
CA TYR A 62 -2.18 3.28 -8.42
C TYR A 62 -2.50 4.23 -7.24
N ALA A 63 -3.71 4.80 -7.18
CA ALA A 63 -4.13 5.74 -6.13
C ALA A 63 -5.32 5.24 -5.28
N GLY A 64 -5.44 3.93 -5.07
CA GLY A 64 -6.61 3.31 -4.43
C GLY A 64 -6.70 3.42 -2.91
N ALA A 65 -5.57 3.57 -2.22
CA ALA A 65 -5.49 3.49 -0.76
C ALA A 65 -4.96 4.80 -0.13
N GLU A 66 -5.30 5.94 -0.72
CA GLU A 66 -4.94 7.28 -0.24
C GLU A 66 -5.78 7.70 0.98
N LEU A 67 -5.75 6.88 2.04
CA LEU A 67 -6.58 7.03 3.24
C LEU A 67 -6.37 8.36 3.96
N GLY A 68 -5.16 8.92 3.86
CA GLY A 68 -4.83 10.23 4.43
C GLY A 68 -5.57 11.41 3.78
N HIS A 69 -6.14 11.21 2.59
CA HIS A 69 -6.90 12.25 1.88
C HIS A 69 -8.42 12.19 2.15
N MET A 70 -8.88 11.31 3.03
CA MET A 70 -10.28 11.30 3.47
C MET A 70 -10.61 12.59 4.23
N SER A 71 -11.70 13.26 3.86
CA SER A 71 -12.16 14.43 4.60
C SER A 71 -12.70 14.00 5.96
N ILE A 72 -12.10 14.53 7.03
CA ILE A 72 -12.52 14.28 8.41
C ILE A 72 -13.48 15.39 8.88
N CYS A 73 -13.17 16.64 8.54
CA CYS A 73 -13.99 17.81 8.85
C CYS A 73 -13.99 18.77 7.67
N HIS A 74 -15.18 19.02 7.10
CA HIS A 74 -15.37 19.86 5.91
C HIS A 74 -14.82 21.30 6.10
N ASN A 75 -14.85 21.81 7.32
CA ASN A 75 -14.33 23.12 7.71
C ASN A 75 -13.35 22.96 8.89
N GLY A 76 -12.38 22.05 8.75
CA GLY A 76 -11.29 21.91 9.72
C GLY A 76 -10.69 23.28 10.06
N LYS A 77 -10.26 23.45 11.32
CA LYS A 77 -9.59 24.67 11.77
C LYS A 77 -8.22 24.82 11.14
#